data_AF-A0A2S5JEM8-F1
#
_entry.id   AF-A0A2S5JEM8-F1
#
_cell.length_a   1.000
_cell.length_b   1.000
_cell.length_c   1.000
_cell.angle_alpha   90.00
_cell.angle_beta   90.00
_cell.angle_gamma   90.00
#
_symmetry.space_group_name_H-M   'P 1'
#
loop_
_entity.id
_entity.type
_entity.pdbx_description
1 polymer ?
#
loop_
_entity_poly.entity_id
_entity_poly.type
_entity_poly.pdbx_seq_one_letter_code
_entity_poly.pdbx_strand_id
1 'polypeptide(L)' 'MRMVKDWRKAWRWYSAQAFAALAVLPAVWVSLPPDLKSYVPEAWMPWIVSAVAIGGLIGRLIDQGGGRD' A
#
# COMPACT_ATOMS: atom_id res chain seq x y z
N MET A 1 -4.51 -8.54 23.09
CA MET A 1 -5.02 -8.24 21.73
C MET A 1 -5.38 -9.56 21.04
N ARG A 2 -6.51 -9.65 20.34
CA ARG A 2 -6.92 -10.85 19.57
C ARG A 2 -6.86 -10.53 18.08
N MET A 3 -6.46 -11.50 17.27
CA MET A 3 -6.49 -11.38 15.81
C MET A 3 -7.92 -11.15 15.34
N VAL A 4 -8.09 -10.30 14.33
CA VAL A 4 -9.41 -10.07 13.70
C VAL A 4 -9.91 -11.39 13.14
N LYS A 5 -11.20 -11.70 13.35
CA LYS A 5 -11.84 -12.98 12.97
C LYS A 5 -11.55 -13.36 11.50
N ASP A 6 -11.53 -12.36 10.61
CA ASP A 6 -11.30 -12.52 9.17
C ASP A 6 -9.86 -12.25 8.69
N TRP A 7 -8.85 -12.34 9.57
CA TRP A 7 -7.45 -12.07 9.18
C TRP A 7 -6.97 -12.90 7.97
N ARG A 8 -7.53 -14.09 7.75
CA ARG A 8 -7.23 -14.94 6.57
C ARG A 8 -7.63 -14.27 5.24
N LYS A 9 -8.59 -13.33 5.28
CA LYS A 9 -9.02 -12.51 4.14
C LYS A 9 -8.26 -11.20 4.04
N ALA A 10 -7.29 -10.93 4.92
CA ALA A 10 -6.60 -9.64 4.98
C ALA A 10 -5.92 -9.25 3.66
N TRP A 11 -5.48 -10.21 2.84
CA TRP A 11 -4.91 -9.93 1.51
C TRP A 11 -5.88 -9.25 0.53
N ARG A 12 -7.20 -9.38 0.76
CA ARG A 12 -8.24 -8.68 -0.01
C ARG A 12 -8.45 -7.25 0.47
N TRP A 13 -7.88 -6.87 1.61
CA TRP A 13 -8.06 -5.55 2.16
C TRP A 13 -7.19 -4.53 1.42
N TYR A 14 -7.79 -3.45 0.92
CA TYR A 14 -7.06 -2.34 0.29
C TYR A 14 -5.96 -1.77 1.19
N SER A 15 -6.17 -1.76 2.51
CA SER A 15 -5.16 -1.34 3.48
C SER A 15 -3.98 -2.31 3.52
N ALA A 16 -4.22 -3.63 3.51
CA ALA A 16 -3.15 -4.62 3.46
C ALA A 16 -2.38 -4.56 2.15
N GLN A 17 -3.07 -4.34 1.03
CA GLN A 17 -2.43 -4.16 -0.28
C GLN A 17 -1.60 -2.87 -0.33
N ALA A 18 -2.10 -1.77 0.23
CA ALA A 18 -1.35 -0.52 0.32
C ALA A 18 -0.12 -0.65 1.24
N PHE A 19 -0.23 -1.35 2.37
CA PHE A 19 0.93 -1.64 3.21
C PHE A 19 1.93 -2.57 2.54
N ALA A 20 1.45 -3.59 1.81
CA ALA A 20 2.31 -4.44 1.00
C ALA A 20 3.02 -3.63 -0.09
N ALA A 21 2.31 -2.74 -0.78
CA ALA A 21 2.88 -1.82 -1.75
C ALA A 21 3.95 -0.94 -1.12
N LEU A 22 3.70 -0.32 0.04
CA LEU A 22 4.70 0.45 0.79
C LEU A 22 5.93 -0.39 1.19
N ALA A 23 5.73 -1.65 1.57
CA ALA A 23 6.81 -2.54 1.98
C ALA A 23 7.73 -2.92 0.80
N VAL A 24 7.16 -3.13 -0.39
CA VAL A 24 7.93 -3.54 -1.59
C VAL A 24 8.41 -2.36 -2.43
N LEU A 25 7.80 -1.17 -2.29
CA LEU A 25 8.13 0.01 -3.08
C LEU A 25 9.64 0.36 -3.06
N PRO A 26 10.36 0.32 -1.92
CA PRO A 26 11.80 0.59 -1.90
C PRO A 26 12.61 -0.44 -2.69
N ALA A 27 12.25 -1.72 -2.59
CA ALA A 27 12.93 -2.79 -3.31
C ALA A 27 12.73 -2.65 -4.82
N VAL A 28 11.50 -2.37 -5.26
CA VAL A 28 11.16 -2.10 -6.66
C VAL A 28 11.94 -0.89 -7.17
N TRP A 29 12.02 0.18 -6.37
CA TRP A 29 12.78 1.36 -6.74
C TRP A 29 14.27 1.05 -6.94
N VAL A 30 14.91 0.30 -6.03
CA VAL A 30 16.32 -0.07 -6.20
C VAL A 30 16.54 -0.91 -7.47
N SER A 31 15.65 -1.87 -7.74
CA SER A 31 15.74 -2.76 -8.91
C SER A 31 15.40 -2.09 -10.25
N LEU A 32 14.83 -0.89 -10.27
CA LEU A 32 14.49 -0.19 -11.51
C LEU A 32 15.75 0.27 -12.26
N PRO A 33 15.83 0.04 -13.59
CA PRO A 33 16.87 0.60 -14.45
C PRO A 33 16.95 2.14 -14.36
N PRO A 34 18.13 2.74 -14.53
CA PRO A 34 18.31 4.20 -14.51
C PRO A 34 17.42 4.93 -15.52
N ASP A 35 17.22 4.33 -16.70
CA ASP A 35 16.40 4.87 -17.78
C ASP A 35 14.92 4.99 -17.40
N LEU A 36 14.42 4.16 -16.48
CA LEU A 36 13.04 4.29 -15.97
C LEU A 36 12.94 5.30 -14.83
N LYS A 37 13.98 5.41 -14.01
CA LYS A 37 14.04 6.39 -12.92
C LYS A 37 14.10 7.81 -13.44
N SER A 38 14.73 8.04 -14.60
CA SER A 38 14.85 9.38 -15.20
C SER A 38 13.51 10.01 -15.59
N TYR A 39 12.47 9.20 -15.83
CA TYR A 39 11.11 9.69 -16.06
C TYR A 39 10.41 10.17 -14.78
N VAL A 40 10.93 9.81 -13.60
CA VAL A 40 10.35 10.18 -12.32
C VAL A 40 11.21 11.28 -11.69
N PRO A 41 10.71 12.52 -11.54
CA PRO A 41 11.47 13.58 -10.89
C PRO A 41 11.86 13.19 -9.45
N GLU A 42 13.07 13.54 -9.01
CA GLU A 42 13.57 13.14 -7.68
C GLU A 42 12.65 13.58 -6.53
N ALA A 43 11.99 14.72 -6.69
CA ALA A 43 11.05 15.26 -5.71
C ALA A 43 9.73 14.47 -5.60
N TRP A 44 9.45 13.52 -6.50
CA TRP A 44 8.17 12.80 -6.54
C TRP A 44 8.09 11.60 -5.60
N MET A 45 9.21 11.05 -5.17
CA MET A 45 9.23 9.87 -4.30
C MET A 45 8.43 10.08 -2.99
N PRO A 46 8.56 11.20 -2.26
CA PRO A 46 7.72 11.48 -1.09
C PRO A 46 6.23 11.57 -1.41
N TRP A 47 5.87 12.10 -2.59
CA TRP A 47 4.48 12.19 -3.03
C TRP A 47 3.87 10.83 -3.35
N ILE A 48 4.63 9.95 -4.01
CA ILE A 48 4.22 8.56 -4.29
C ILE A 48 3.97 7.83 -2.98
N VAL A 49 4.93 7.88 -2.05
CA VAL A 49 4.80 7.24 -0.72
C VAL A 49 3.58 7.78 0.02
N SER A 50 3.39 9.11 0.04
CA SER A 50 2.26 9.76 0.71
C SER A 50 0.93 9.35 0.08
N ALA A 51 0.83 9.28 -1.25
CA ALA A 51 -0.37 8.85 -1.95
C ALA A 51 -0.75 7.39 -1.61
N VAL A 52 0.23 6.48 -1.57
CA VAL A 52 -0.01 5.08 -1.17
C VAL A 52 -0.43 4.98 0.29
N ALA A 53 0.21 5.74 1.18
CA ALA A 53 -0.15 5.78 2.61
C ALA A 53 -1.58 6.30 2.83
N ILE A 54 -1.95 7.41 2.17
CA ILE A 54 -3.30 7.96 2.21
C ILE A 54 -4.30 6.95 1.61
N GLY A 55 -3.97 6.31 0.49
CA GLY A 55 -4.79 5.25 -0.10
C GLY A 55 -5.02 4.08 0.84
N GLY A 56 -3.98 3.65 1.58
CA GLY A 56 -4.11 2.61 2.60
C GLY A 56 -4.97 3.04 3.80
N LEU A 57 -4.87 4.31 4.21
CA LEU A 57 -5.71 4.89 5.25
C LEU A 57 -7.18 4.98 4.82
N ILE A 58 -7.45 5.46 3.61
CA ILE A 58 -8.79 5.50 3.02
C ILE A 58 -9.33 4.07 2.87
N GLY A 59 -8.52 3.14 2.38
CA GLY A 59 -8.87 1.73 2.32
C GLY A 59 -9.29 1.19 3.69
N ARG A 60 -8.60 1.58 4.77
CA ARG A 60 -8.99 1.21 6.14
C ARG A 60 -10.32 1.80 6.59
N LEU A 61 -10.74 2.95 6.05
CA LEU A 61 -12.01 3.61 6.37
C LEU A 61 -13.18 3.09 5.52
N ILE A 62 -12.90 2.51 4.35
CA ILE A 62 -13.92 1.85 3.53
C ILE A 62 -14.34 0.55 4.23
N ASP A 63 -15.63 0.32 4.39
CA ASP A 63 -16.16 -0.96 4.83
C ASP A 63 -15.94 -1.99 3.71
N GLN A 64 -14.95 -2.86 3.91
CA GLN A 64 -14.55 -3.87 2.93
C GLN A 64 -15.29 -5.20 3.13
N GLY A 65 -16.49 -5.17 3.70
CA GLY A 65 -17.40 -6.31 3.73
C GLY A 65 -16.98 -7.41 4.69
N GLY A 66 -16.50 -7.03 5.88
CA GLY A 66 -16.19 -7.96 6.98
C GLY A 66 -17.16 -7.89 8.16
N GLY A 67 -18.15 -7.00 8.14
CA GLY A 67 -19.02 -6.73 9.29
C GLY A 67 -20.50 -6.93 8.99
N ARG A 68 -20.94 -8.16 8.71
CA ARG A 68 -22.33 -8.60 8.89
C ARG A 68 -22.38 -10.10 9.21
N ASP A 69 -21.96 -10.45 10.42
CA ASP A 69 -22.55 -11.56 11.19
C ASP A 69 -22.95 -11.01 12.57
#